data_AF-A0A7Y4R688-F1
#
_entry.id   AF-A0A7Y4R688-F1
#
_cell.length_a   1.000
_cell.length_b   1.000
_cell.length_c   1.000
_cell.angle_alpha   90.00
_cell.angle_beta   90.00
_cell.angle_gamma   90.00
#
_symmetry.space_group_name_H-M   'P 1'
#
loop_
_entity.id
_entity.type
_entity.pdbx_description
1 polymer ?
#
loop_
_entity_poly.entity_id
_entity_poly.type
_entity_poly.pdbx_seq_one_letter_code
_entity_poly.pdbx_strand_id
1 'polypeptide(L)' 'MLAARRIQTTVQAGGRIEVMAPDLPVGESVEVTIQSLENSSTRRSVLDILAECPGGVLFKTADEVDAYIREERDSWDR' A
#
# COMPACT_ATOMS: atom_id res chain seq x y z
N MET A 1 1.60 5.06 -34.18
CA MET A 1 1.49 4.42 -32.85
C MET A 1 2.37 5.20 -31.91
N LEU A 2 1.85 5.65 -30.77
CA LEU A 2 2.68 6.22 -29.70
C LEU A 2 3.32 5.04 -28.94
N ALA A 3 4.64 4.92 -28.98
CA ALA A 3 5.38 3.94 -28.18
C ALA A 3 5.73 4.60 -26.85
N ALA A 4 5.05 4.21 -25.77
CA ALA A 4 5.33 4.73 -24.43
C ALA A 4 6.26 3.76 -23.67
N ARG A 5 7.36 4.29 -23.11
CA ARG A 5 8.28 3.54 -22.26
C ARG A 5 8.20 4.03 -20.82
N ARG A 6 8.08 3.11 -19.85
CA ARG A 6 8.16 3.43 -18.43
C ARG A 6 9.61 3.31 -17.95
N ILE A 7 10.17 4.40 -17.43
CA ILE A 7 11.50 4.43 -16.80
C ILE A 7 11.29 4.77 -15.33
N GLN A 8 11.74 3.89 -14.44
CA GLN A 8 11.72 4.15 -12.99
C GLN A 8 13.08 4.73 -12.58
N THR A 9 13.02 5.80 -11.80
CA THR A 9 14.19 6.50 -11.28
C THR A 9 13.85 7.12 -9.92
N THR A 10 14.85 7.54 -9.18
CA THR A 10 14.69 8.13 -7.84
C THR A 10 15.01 9.62 -7.88
N VAL A 11 14.28 10.40 -7.08
CA VAL A 11 14.55 11.82 -6.91
C VAL A 11 15.88 11.99 -6.16
N GLN A 12 16.86 12.62 -6.81
CA GLN A 12 18.16 12.96 -6.23
C GLN A 12 18.09 14.24 -5.39
N ALA A 13 19.21 14.60 -4.76
CA ALA A 13 19.33 15.84 -4.00
C ALA A 13 18.92 17.07 -4.83
N GLY A 14 18.21 18.01 -4.20
CA GLY A 14 17.67 19.19 -4.87
C GLY A 14 16.49 18.93 -5.80
N GLY A 15 15.83 17.77 -5.69
CA GLY A 15 14.64 17.45 -6.50
C GLY A 15 14.95 17.04 -7.94
N ARG A 16 16.21 16.73 -8.25
CA ARG A 16 16.66 16.37 -9.59
C ARG A 16 16.20 14.96 -9.96
N ILE A 17 15.70 14.79 -11.18
CA ILE A 17 15.36 13.50 -11.79
C ILE A 17 16.17 13.37 -13.07
N GLU A 18 16.97 12.31 -13.19
CA GLU A 18 17.77 12.02 -14.39
C GLU A 18 17.17 10.81 -15.12
N VAL A 19 16.99 10.96 -16.44
CA VAL A 19 16.43 9.95 -17.34
C VAL A 19 17.34 9.85 -18.56
N MET A 20 17.78 8.63 -18.90
CA MET A 20 18.56 8.37 -20.11
C MET A 20 17.79 7.47 -21.09
N ALA A 21 17.77 7.86 -22.36
CA ALA A 21 17.15 7.12 -23.45
C ALA A 21 18.08 7.13 -24.68
N PRO A 22 19.14 6.29 -24.68
CA PRO A 22 20.18 6.32 -25.72
C PRO A 22 19.70 5.86 -27.09
N ASP A 23 18.52 5.24 -27.15
CA ASP A 23 17.84 4.78 -28.36
C ASP A 23 17.09 5.90 -29.11
N LEU A 24 16.89 7.07 -28.48
CA LEU A 24 16.19 8.18 -29.11
C LEU A 24 17.15 9.03 -29.96
N PRO A 25 16.82 9.27 -31.24
CA PRO A 25 17.61 10.13 -32.10
C PRO A 25 17.53 11.60 -31.67
N VAL A 26 18.59 12.34 -31.98
CA VAL A 26 18.67 13.77 -31.71
C VAL A 26 17.61 14.51 -32.51
N GLY A 27 16.86 15.38 -31.83
CA GLY A 27 15.81 16.22 -32.44
C GLY A 27 14.41 15.60 -32.42
N GLU A 28 14.25 14.39 -31.90
CA GLU A 28 12.92 13.79 -31.69
C GLU A 28 12.17 14.47 -30.55
N SER A 29 10.90 14.80 -30.78
CA SER A 29 10.02 15.39 -29.77
C SER A 29 9.51 14.31 -28.82
N VAL A 30 9.73 14.49 -27.52
CA VAL A 30 9.28 13.56 -26.49
C VAL A 30 8.49 14.25 -25.39
N GLU A 31 7.57 13.50 -24.78
CA GLU A 31 6.82 13.90 -23.60
C GLU A 31 7.29 13.08 -22.39
N VAL A 32 7.50 13.75 -21.25
CA VAL A 32 7.91 13.09 -19.99
C VAL A 32 6.83 13.26 -18.96
N THR A 33 6.25 12.15 -18.51
CA THR A 33 5.23 12.12 -17.45
C THR A 33 5.84 11.60 -16.15
N ILE A 34 5.82 12.44 -15.12
CA ILE A 34 6.33 12.09 -13.78
C ILE A 34 5.14 11.70 -12.91
N GLN A 35 5.20 10.50 -12.36
CA GLN A 35 4.21 10.01 -11.40
C GLN A 35 4.90 9.74 -10.07
N SER A 36 4.48 10.42 -9.01
CA SER A 36 4.88 10.05 -7.67
C SER A 36 4.31 8.66 -7.38
N LEU A 37 5.19 7.68 -7.21
CA LEU A 37 4.80 6.45 -6.56
C LEU A 37 4.67 6.84 -5.10
N GLU A 38 3.44 6.93 -4.60
CA GLU A 38 3.22 6.99 -3.16
C GLU A 38 4.10 5.88 -2.56
N ASN A 39 5.09 6.27 -1.76
CA ASN A 39 5.75 5.33 -0.88
C ASN A 39 4.60 4.64 -0.17
N SER A 40 4.45 3.34 -0.41
CA SER A 40 3.40 2.51 0.15
C SER A 40 3.09 3.04 1.53
N SER A 41 1.85 3.54 1.71
CA SER A 41 1.32 4.06 2.97
C SER A 41 2.11 3.47 4.12
N THR A 42 2.87 4.29 4.86
CA THR A 42 3.81 3.86 5.91
C THR A 42 3.29 2.57 6.51
N ARG A 43 3.97 1.43 6.29
CA ARG A 43 3.44 0.11 6.65
C ARG A 43 3.05 0.14 8.12
N ARG A 44 1.76 0.35 8.40
CA ARG A 44 1.27 0.52 9.76
C ARG A 44 1.20 -0.86 10.39
N SER A 45 1.61 -0.96 11.65
CA SER A 45 1.38 -2.20 12.39
C SER A 45 -0.11 -2.42 12.47
N VAL A 46 -0.55 -3.66 12.24
CA VAL A 46 -1.97 -4.01 12.44
C VAL A 46 -2.37 -3.78 13.90
N LEU A 47 -1.42 -3.88 14.83
CA LEU A 47 -1.64 -3.62 16.26
C LEU A 47 -1.92 -2.14 16.53
N ASP A 48 -1.23 -1.22 15.85
CA ASP A 48 -1.44 0.22 16.00
C ASP A 48 -2.84 0.59 15.48
N ILE A 49 -3.26 -0.01 14.35
CA ILE A 49 -4.60 0.17 13.80
C ILE A 49 -5.67 -0.32 14.78
N LEU A 50 -5.48 -1.49 15.39
CA LEU A 50 -6.44 -2.04 16.36
C LEU A 50 -6.51 -1.22 17.65
N ALA A 51 -5.41 -0.59 18.07
CA ALA A 51 -5.38 0.30 19.23
C ALA A 51 -6.14 1.62 19.00
N GLU A 52 -6.17 2.11 17.76
CA GLU A 52 -6.87 3.34 17.37
C GLU A 52 -8.38 3.15 17.12
N CYS A 53 -8.86 1.91 16.98
CA CYS A 53 -10.27 1.63 16.69
C CYS A 53 -11.19 2.08 17.84
N PRO A 54 -12.22 2.91 17.58
CA PRO A 54 -13.24 3.25 18.57
C PRO A 54 -13.93 1.99 19.08
N GLY A 55 -13.93 1.77 20.41
CA GLY A 55 -14.43 0.54 21.04
C GLY A 55 -13.39 -0.57 21.20
N GLY A 56 -12.20 -0.44 20.58
CA GLY A 56 -11.10 -1.39 20.68
C GLY A 56 -11.42 -2.78 20.14
N VAL A 57 -10.68 -3.79 20.61
CA VAL A 57 -10.97 -5.21 20.32
C VAL A 57 -12.14 -5.73 21.18
N LEU A 58 -13.08 -6.41 20.54
CA LEU A 58 -14.30 -6.96 21.15
C LEU A 58 -13.99 -7.99 22.25
N PHE A 59 -13.00 -8.84 22.02
CA PHE A 59 -12.51 -9.83 22.98
C PHE A 59 -11.07 -9.50 23.37
N LYS A 60 -10.73 -9.64 24.66
CA LYS A 60 -9.39 -9.36 25.21
C LYS A 60 -8.52 -10.61 25.30
N THR A 61 -9.13 -11.80 25.30
CA THR A 61 -8.43 -13.08 25.44
C THR A 61 -8.93 -14.10 24.43
N ALA A 62 -8.12 -15.14 24.17
CA ALA A 62 -8.54 -16.25 23.33
C ALA A 62 -9.68 -17.06 23.97
N ASP A 63 -9.67 -17.21 25.29
CA ASP A 63 -10.72 -17.95 26.02
C ASP A 63 -12.10 -17.30 25.86
N GLU A 64 -12.17 -15.96 25.83
CA GLU A 64 -13.42 -15.22 25.55
C GLU A 64 -13.94 -15.50 24.13
N VAL A 65 -13.04 -15.57 23.15
CA VAL A 65 -13.40 -15.91 21.76
C VAL A 65 -13.92 -17.34 21.69
N ASP A 66 -13.24 -18.28 22.33
CA ASP A 66 -13.61 -19.69 22.32
C ASP A 66 -14.95 -19.93 23.02
N ALA A 67 -15.20 -19.23 24.13
CA ALA A 67 -16.48 -19.28 24.83
C ALA A 67 -17.63 -18.75 23.94
N TYR A 68 -17.42 -17.59 23.30
CA TYR A 68 -18.40 -16.99 22.40
C TYR A 68 -18.73 -17.91 21.21
N ILE A 69 -17.71 -18.44 20.53
CA ILE A 69 -17.90 -19.35 19.39
C ILE A 69 -18.65 -20.62 19.81
N ARG A 70 -18.38 -21.15 21.00
CA ARG A 70 -19.09 -22.33 21.52
C ARG A 70 -20.56 -22.03 21.77
N GLU A 71 -20.85 -20.92 22.44
CA GLU A 71 -22.23 -20.49 22.69
C GLU A 71 -23.03 -20.30 21.40
N GLU A 72 -22.44 -19.65 20.39
CA GLU A 72 -23.05 -19.46 19.08
C GLU A 72 -23.38 -20.81 18.42
N ARG A 73 -22.44 -21.77 18.44
CA ARG A 73 -22.67 -23.11 17.88
C ARG A 73 -23.78 -23.86 18.61
N ASP A 74 -23.74 -23.86 19.94
CA ASP A 74 -24.74 -24.54 20.77
C ASP A 74 -26.15 -23.94 20.56
N SER A 75 -26.23 -22.66 20.18
CA SER A 75 -27.49 -21.98 19.87
C SER A 75 -28.12 -22.41 18.53
N TRP A 76 -27.32 -22.92 17.60
CA TRP A 76 -27.79 -23.39 16.28
C TRP A 76 -28.22 -24.86 16.29
N ASP A 77 -27.75 -25.62 17.27
CA ASP A 77 -28.11 -27.03 17.48
C ASP A 77 -29.40 -27.20 18.33
N ARG A 78 -30.09 -26.10 18.68
CA ARG A 78 -31.43 -26.09 19.30
C ARG A 78 -32.55 -25.90 18.27
#